data_AF-A0A950D847-F1
#
_entry.id   AF-A0A950D847-F1
#
_cell.length_a   1.000
_cell.length_b   1.000
_cell.length_c   1.000
_cell.angle_alpha   90.00
_cell.angle_beta   90.00
_cell.angle_gamma   90.00
#
_symmetry.space_group_name_H-M   'P 1'
#
loop_
_entity.id
_entity.type
_entity.pdbx_description
1 polymer ?
#
loop_
_entity_poly.entity_id
_entity_poly.type
_entity_poly.pdbx_seq_one_letter_code
_entity_poly.pdbx_strand_id
1 'polypeptide(L)'
;MGNSSEGFGFETLLEIATRCGSGTAFKKAISWNADSDLERSWADWTRSSFQPFILPHLLEVQALSSRQFVREILGLDRAFSGLLSKESEEKSLEAGRQLLLMKTLKADRTLDRIQRAVVAGNAPGHFATLFAVRAAVFSIAPRTTVSAYLLQELVCEIPDPDHQAELLALGLSEVNDFFRQSVETKSEAIGSNA
;
A
#
# COMPACT_ATOMS: atom_id res chain seq x y z
N MET A 1 14.89 24.69 9.75
CA MET A 1 15.18 23.49 10.57
C MET A 1 13.89 23.10 11.26
N GLY A 2 13.14 22.16 10.67
CA GLY A 2 11.93 21.61 11.26
C GLY A 2 12.22 20.19 11.71
N ASN A 3 12.38 19.99 13.01
CA ASN A 3 12.42 18.65 13.60
C ASN A 3 11.09 18.38 14.28
N SER A 4 10.75 17.09 14.32
CA SER A 4 9.71 16.39 15.09
C SER A 4 8.31 16.30 14.47
N SER A 5 7.98 15.11 13.95
CA SER A 5 7.48 14.01 14.80
C SER A 5 7.87 12.66 14.18
N GLU A 6 7.88 11.61 14.99
CA GLU A 6 8.41 10.27 14.71
C GLU A 6 7.90 9.66 13.39
N GLY A 7 8.75 9.58 12.37
CA GLY A 7 8.41 8.97 11.09
C GLY A 7 9.38 9.42 10.00
N PHE A 8 9.59 8.59 8.98
CA PHE A 8 10.46 8.90 7.85
C PHE A 8 10.06 10.25 7.21
N GLY A 9 11.05 11.09 6.85
CA GLY A 9 10.79 12.36 6.17
C GLY A 9 10.14 12.15 4.80
N PHE A 10 9.39 13.15 4.32
CA PHE A 10 8.64 13.11 3.06
C PHE A 10 9.49 12.60 1.88
N GLU A 11 10.71 13.12 1.72
CA GLU A 11 11.66 12.69 0.68
C GLU A 11 12.00 11.20 0.77
N THR A 12 12.18 10.67 1.98
CA THR A 12 12.45 9.25 2.17
C THR A 12 11.24 8.39 1.84
N LEU A 13 10.03 8.84 2.20
CA LEU A 13 8.81 8.16 1.80
C LEU A 13 8.62 8.19 0.28
N LEU A 14 8.96 9.31 -0.38
CA LEU A 14 8.89 9.45 -1.83
C LEU A 14 9.88 8.51 -2.53
N GLU A 15 11.10 8.37 -1.99
CA GLU A 15 12.07 7.39 -2.50
C GLU A 15 11.51 5.97 -2.39
N ILE A 16 10.92 5.61 -1.24
CA ILE A 16 10.36 4.26 -1.02
C ILE A 16 9.16 4.01 -1.93
N ALA A 17 8.24 4.97 -2.04
CA ALA A 17 7.10 4.94 -2.95
C ALA A 17 7.61 4.75 -4.39
N THR A 18 8.66 5.48 -4.76
CA THR A 18 9.29 5.36 -6.08
C THR A 18 9.91 3.98 -6.31
N ARG A 19 10.59 3.42 -5.31
CA ARG A 19 11.24 2.11 -5.43
C ARG A 19 10.23 0.97 -5.47
N CYS A 20 9.16 1.05 -4.69
CA CYS A 20 8.15 -0.01 -4.58
C CYS A 20 7.08 0.10 -5.68
N GLY A 21 6.59 1.32 -5.92
CA GLY A 21 5.51 1.68 -6.85
C GLY A 21 5.99 2.25 -8.19
N SER A 22 7.30 2.23 -8.44
CA SER A 22 7.98 2.63 -9.70
C SER A 22 8.13 4.12 -10.02
N GLY A 23 7.82 5.00 -9.07
CA GLY A 23 8.02 6.44 -9.22
C GLY A 23 6.92 7.09 -10.05
N THR A 24 7.25 8.18 -10.72
CA THR A 24 6.29 9.02 -11.48
C THR A 24 5.87 8.42 -12.84
N ALA A 25 6.18 7.16 -13.12
CA ALA A 25 5.75 6.48 -14.34
C ALA A 25 4.22 6.36 -14.41
N PHE A 26 3.56 6.47 -13.26
CA PHE A 26 2.12 6.49 -13.08
C PHE A 26 1.63 7.92 -12.88
N LYS A 27 0.82 8.41 -13.81
CA LYS A 27 0.08 9.68 -13.69
C LYS A 27 -1.43 9.47 -13.58
N LYS A 28 -1.83 8.34 -13.00
CA LYS A 28 -3.24 7.97 -12.84
C LYS A 28 -3.45 7.34 -11.47
N ALA A 29 -4.59 7.64 -10.86
CA ALA A 29 -5.16 6.99 -9.69
C ALA A 29 -4.88 5.48 -9.66
N ILE A 30 -4.46 5.00 -8.49
CA ILE A 30 -4.33 3.57 -8.22
C ILE A 30 -5.64 3.05 -7.63
N SER A 31 -6.17 3.73 -6.62
CA SER A 31 -7.49 3.38 -6.06
C SER A 31 -8.26 4.59 -5.52
N TRP A 32 -7.58 5.66 -5.11
CA TRP A 32 -8.21 6.94 -4.78
C TRP A 32 -8.38 7.82 -6.03
N ASN A 33 -9.47 8.60 -6.05
CA ASN A 33 -9.75 9.59 -7.09
C ASN A 33 -9.80 10.98 -6.46
N ALA A 34 -8.96 11.89 -6.93
CA ALA A 34 -9.08 13.28 -6.55
C ALA A 34 -10.40 13.86 -7.06
N ASP A 35 -11.07 14.62 -6.20
CA ASP A 35 -12.25 15.42 -6.53
C ASP A 35 -11.90 16.89 -6.29
N SER A 36 -12.77 17.80 -6.71
CA SER A 36 -12.77 19.23 -6.44
C SER A 36 -12.57 19.57 -4.95
N ASP A 37 -13.06 18.72 -4.04
CA ASP A 37 -12.79 18.78 -2.60
C ASP A 37 -11.84 17.65 -2.19
N LEU A 38 -10.53 17.93 -2.26
CA LEU A 38 -9.46 16.96 -2.04
C LEU A 38 -9.44 16.41 -0.62
N GLU A 39 -9.58 17.25 0.39
CA GLU A 39 -9.55 16.83 1.80
C GLU A 39 -10.71 15.87 2.10
N ARG A 40 -11.91 16.24 1.67
CA ARG A 40 -13.09 15.41 1.87
C ARG A 40 -12.98 14.08 1.11
N SER A 41 -12.62 14.11 -0.17
CA SER A 41 -12.55 12.88 -0.96
C SER A 41 -11.44 11.95 -0.47
N TRP A 42 -10.32 12.50 0.00
CA TRP A 42 -9.25 11.74 0.65
C TRP A 42 -9.70 11.09 1.95
N ALA A 43 -10.39 11.84 2.83
CA ALA A 43 -10.93 11.31 4.07
C ALA A 43 -12.00 10.23 3.83
N ASP A 44 -12.88 10.44 2.84
CA ASP A 44 -13.92 9.48 2.49
C ASP A 44 -13.34 8.19 1.92
N TRP A 45 -12.36 8.26 1.02
CA TRP A 45 -11.64 7.08 0.54
C TRP A 45 -10.85 6.38 1.66
N THR A 46 -10.20 7.15 2.53
CA THR A 46 -9.43 6.60 3.66
C THR A 46 -10.31 5.72 4.54
N ARG A 47 -11.51 6.21 4.89
CA ARG A 47 -12.47 5.50 5.76
C ARG A 47 -13.21 4.37 5.05
N SER A 48 -13.56 4.54 3.78
CA SER A 48 -14.41 3.58 3.06
C SER A 48 -13.63 2.46 2.37
N SER A 49 -12.38 2.71 1.97
CA SER A 49 -11.58 1.78 1.16
C SER A 49 -10.24 1.46 1.82
N PHE A 50 -9.48 2.47 2.22
CA PHE A 50 -8.12 2.27 2.69
C PHE A 50 -8.06 1.52 4.00
N GLN A 51 -8.65 2.07 5.06
CA GLN A 51 -8.65 1.45 6.39
C GLN A 51 -9.28 0.04 6.42
N PRO A 52 -10.49 -0.19 5.87
CA PRO A 52 -11.13 -1.49 5.99
C PRO A 52 -10.50 -2.58 5.10
N PHE A 53 -9.90 -2.22 3.97
CA PHE A 53 -9.47 -3.21 2.96
C PHE A 53 -8.00 -3.10 2.57
N ILE A 54 -7.52 -1.92 2.15
CA ILE A 54 -6.15 -1.77 1.61
C ILE A 54 -5.10 -1.93 2.72
N LEU A 55 -5.28 -1.24 3.85
CA LEU A 55 -4.38 -1.26 4.99
C LEU A 55 -4.14 -2.68 5.53
N PRO A 56 -5.18 -3.46 5.91
CA PRO A 56 -4.97 -4.82 6.38
C PRO A 56 -4.35 -5.72 5.30
N HIS A 57 -4.72 -5.53 4.02
CA HIS A 57 -4.15 -6.27 2.91
C HIS A 57 -2.64 -6.02 2.75
N LEU A 58 -2.20 -4.77 2.81
CA LEU A 58 -0.77 -4.39 2.74
C LEU A 58 0.03 -5.09 3.85
N LEU A 59 -0.48 -5.04 5.09
CA LEU A 59 0.18 -5.61 6.25
C LEU A 59 0.28 -7.14 6.17
N GLU A 60 -0.80 -7.80 5.78
CA GLU A 60 -0.83 -9.27 5.70
C GLU A 60 0.05 -9.78 4.55
N VAL A 61 -0.04 -9.16 3.36
CA VAL A 61 0.84 -9.52 2.22
C VAL A 61 2.30 -9.35 2.58
N GLN A 62 2.66 -8.27 3.28
CA GLN A 62 4.03 -8.04 3.71
C GLN A 62 4.51 -9.07 4.74
N ALA A 63 3.66 -9.42 5.71
CA ALA A 63 3.95 -10.47 6.69
C ALA A 63 4.19 -11.83 6.02
N LEU A 64 3.32 -12.22 5.07
CA LEU A 64 3.47 -13.46 4.29
C LEU A 64 4.69 -13.44 3.38
N SER A 65 5.02 -12.28 2.81
CA SER A 65 6.19 -12.10 1.95
C SER A 65 7.49 -12.38 2.69
N SER A 66 7.60 -11.93 3.95
CA SER A 66 8.76 -12.23 4.81
C SER A 66 8.97 -13.73 5.07
N ARG A 67 7.90 -14.54 4.95
CA ARG A 67 7.89 -16.00 5.13
C ARG A 67 7.90 -16.77 3.81
N GLN A 68 7.92 -16.08 2.67
CA GLN A 68 7.87 -16.65 1.32
C GLN A 68 6.62 -17.50 1.05
N PHE A 69 5.48 -17.15 1.68
CA PHE A 69 4.19 -17.84 1.55
C PHE A 69 3.44 -17.39 0.29
N VAL A 70 3.99 -17.76 -0.87
CA VAL A 70 3.49 -17.32 -2.19
C VAL A 70 2.04 -17.72 -2.43
N ARG A 71 1.62 -18.92 -2.03
CA ARG A 71 0.26 -19.42 -2.30
C ARG A 71 -0.79 -18.58 -1.59
N GLU A 72 -0.50 -18.24 -0.33
CA GLU A 72 -1.32 -17.43 0.55
C GLU A 72 -1.41 -16.00 0.02
N ILE A 73 -0.29 -15.41 -0.43
CA ILE A 73 -0.28 -14.08 -1.06
C ILE A 73 -1.18 -14.05 -2.30
N LEU A 74 -1.08 -15.05 -3.18
CA LEU A 74 -1.95 -15.15 -4.37
C LEU A 74 -3.43 -15.38 -3.97
N GLY A 75 -3.67 -16.02 -2.82
CA GLY A 75 -5.00 -16.17 -2.23
C GLY A 75 -5.59 -14.84 -1.81
N LEU A 76 -4.82 -14.02 -1.09
CA LEU A 76 -5.22 -12.68 -0.69
C LEU A 76 -5.44 -11.78 -1.89
N ASP A 77 -4.56 -11.82 -2.88
CA ASP A 77 -4.71 -11.02 -4.10
C ASP A 77 -6.02 -11.31 -4.84
N ARG A 78 -6.44 -12.58 -4.90
CA ARG A 78 -7.76 -12.96 -5.44
C ARG A 78 -8.92 -12.50 -4.56
N ALA A 79 -8.79 -12.66 -3.24
CA ALA A 79 -9.84 -12.26 -2.30
C ALA A 79 -10.00 -10.74 -2.20
N PHE A 80 -8.98 -9.99 -2.61
CA PHE A 80 -8.98 -8.54 -2.64
C PHE A 80 -9.87 -7.98 -3.77
N SER A 81 -10.02 -8.72 -4.87
CA SER A 81 -10.99 -8.40 -5.91
C SER A 81 -12.41 -8.44 -5.33
N GLY A 82 -13.23 -7.45 -5.64
CA GLY A 82 -14.59 -7.30 -5.09
C GLY A 82 -14.69 -6.64 -3.71
N LEU A 83 -13.57 -6.34 -3.03
CA LEU A 83 -13.59 -5.51 -1.82
C LEU A 83 -13.59 -4.01 -2.14
N LEU A 84 -13.05 -3.63 -3.30
CA LEU A 84 -13.03 -2.26 -3.78
C LEU A 84 -14.24 -1.97 -4.67
N SER A 85 -14.52 -0.68 -4.90
CA SER A 85 -15.42 -0.28 -5.99
C SER A 85 -14.87 -0.83 -7.32
N LYS A 86 -15.76 -1.12 -8.28
CA LYS A 86 -15.34 -1.64 -9.60
C LYS A 86 -14.31 -0.74 -10.27
N GLU A 87 -14.47 0.57 -10.17
CA GLU A 87 -13.54 1.54 -10.75
C GLU A 87 -12.16 1.49 -10.06
N SER A 88 -12.12 1.50 -8.73
CA SER A 88 -10.88 1.37 -7.95
C SER A 88 -10.20 0.02 -8.19
N GLU A 89 -10.98 -1.05 -8.38
CA GLU A 89 -10.46 -2.37 -8.74
C GLU A 89 -9.76 -2.35 -10.10
N GLU A 90 -10.42 -1.82 -11.14
CA GLU A 90 -9.85 -1.70 -12.49
C GLU A 90 -8.56 -0.88 -12.51
N LYS A 91 -8.53 0.24 -11.77
CA LYS A 91 -7.34 1.10 -11.60
C LYS A 91 -6.21 0.38 -10.87
N SER A 92 -6.53 -0.34 -9.79
CA SER A 92 -5.57 -1.11 -9.02
C SER A 92 -4.92 -2.21 -9.86
N LEU A 93 -5.71 -2.89 -10.70
CA LEU A 93 -5.23 -3.91 -11.63
C LEU A 93 -4.37 -3.31 -12.76
N GLU A 94 -4.78 -2.17 -13.31
CA GLU A 94 -3.98 -1.48 -14.33
C GLU A 94 -2.64 -1.02 -13.75
N ALA A 95 -2.66 -0.40 -12.57
CA ALA A 95 -1.44 -0.01 -11.86
C ALA A 95 -0.53 -1.22 -11.59
N GLY A 96 -1.11 -2.35 -11.17
CA GLY A 96 -0.38 -3.60 -10.97
C GLY A 96 0.24 -4.14 -12.27
N ARG A 97 -0.49 -4.17 -13.38
CA ARG A 97 0.03 -4.60 -14.70
C ARG A 97 1.22 -3.78 -15.13
N GLN A 98 1.11 -2.46 -15.07
CA GLN A 98 2.20 -1.55 -15.42
C GLN A 98 3.41 -1.75 -14.50
N LEU A 99 3.19 -2.00 -13.20
CA LEU A 99 4.25 -2.29 -12.24
C LEU A 99 5.05 -3.55 -12.65
N LEU A 100 4.37 -4.56 -13.21
CA LEU A 100 4.99 -5.79 -13.74
C LEU A 100 5.80 -5.58 -15.01
N LEU A 101 5.44 -4.61 -15.87
CA LEU A 101 6.19 -4.27 -17.08
C LEU A 101 7.55 -3.63 -16.76
N MET A 102 7.68 -3.05 -15.56
CA MET A 102 8.92 -2.42 -15.14
C MET A 102 9.96 -3.46 -14.75
N LYS A 103 11.23 -3.13 -15.06
CA LYS A 103 12.37 -4.04 -14.92
C LYS A 103 12.34 -4.71 -13.55
N THR A 104 12.23 -6.03 -13.57
CA THR A 104 12.22 -6.85 -12.38
C THR A 104 13.45 -6.61 -11.53
N LEU A 105 13.24 -6.53 -10.21
CA LEU A 105 14.31 -6.63 -9.24
C LEU A 105 14.89 -8.04 -9.38
N LYS A 106 16.00 -8.17 -10.11
CA LYS A 106 16.56 -9.43 -10.63
C LYS A 106 17.06 -10.42 -9.55
N ALA A 107 16.63 -10.33 -8.30
CA ALA A 107 17.21 -11.08 -7.19
C ALA A 107 16.21 -11.78 -6.24
N ASP A 108 14.90 -11.51 -6.31
CA ASP A 108 13.95 -12.08 -5.34
C ASP A 108 13.08 -13.20 -5.93
N ARG A 109 13.16 -14.39 -5.32
CA ARG A 109 12.42 -15.59 -5.75
C ARG A 109 10.92 -15.51 -5.45
N THR A 110 10.52 -14.82 -4.38
CA THR A 110 9.11 -14.67 -3.99
C THR A 110 8.41 -13.78 -5.01
N LEU A 111 9.01 -12.62 -5.31
CA LEU A 111 8.50 -11.70 -6.32
C LEU A 111 8.40 -12.38 -7.69
N ASP A 112 9.47 -13.03 -8.16
CA ASP A 112 9.47 -13.73 -9.46
C ASP A 112 8.36 -14.81 -9.56
N ARG A 113 8.13 -15.58 -8.48
CA ARG A 113 7.03 -16.57 -8.45
C ARG A 113 5.65 -15.91 -8.52
N ILE A 114 5.44 -14.82 -7.77
CA ILE A 114 4.17 -14.08 -7.79
C ILE A 114 3.93 -13.48 -9.17
N GLN A 115 4.94 -12.86 -9.78
CA GLN A 115 4.83 -12.26 -11.10
C GLN A 115 4.47 -13.29 -12.17
N ARG A 116 5.12 -14.47 -12.16
CA ARG A 116 4.77 -15.56 -13.07
C ARG A 116 3.34 -16.05 -12.86
N ALA A 117 2.90 -16.16 -11.61
CA ALA A 117 1.55 -16.58 -11.30
C ALA A 117 0.51 -15.57 -11.81
N VAL A 118 0.75 -14.27 -11.66
CA VAL A 118 -0.11 -13.21 -12.22
C VAL A 118 -0.10 -13.24 -13.75
N VAL A 119 1.06 -13.34 -14.40
CA VAL A 119 1.17 -13.44 -15.87
C VAL A 119 0.44 -14.68 -16.41
N ALA A 120 0.45 -15.78 -15.67
CA ALA A 120 -0.29 -16.99 -16.01
C ALA A 120 -1.80 -16.93 -15.67
N GLY A 121 -2.31 -15.82 -15.15
CA GLY A 121 -3.72 -15.64 -14.80
C GLY A 121 -4.17 -16.32 -13.52
N ASN A 122 -3.24 -16.78 -12.67
CA ASN A 122 -3.58 -17.44 -11.40
C ASN A 122 -3.96 -16.46 -10.29
N ALA A 123 -3.64 -15.18 -10.45
CA ALA A 123 -4.05 -14.11 -9.55
C ALA A 123 -4.18 -12.79 -10.35
N PRO A 124 -5.08 -11.87 -9.95
CA PRO A 124 -5.31 -10.61 -10.65
C PRO A 124 -4.09 -9.70 -10.79
N GLY A 125 -3.26 -9.62 -9.73
CA GLY A 125 -2.08 -8.77 -9.65
C GLY A 125 -2.40 -7.34 -9.23
N HIS A 126 -3.14 -7.15 -8.13
CA HIS A 126 -3.44 -5.81 -7.62
C HIS A 126 -2.17 -5.04 -7.23
N PHE A 127 -2.16 -3.73 -7.48
CA PHE A 127 -1.03 -2.87 -7.15
C PHE A 127 -0.64 -2.96 -5.67
N ALA A 128 -1.62 -2.93 -4.75
CA ALA A 128 -1.35 -3.06 -3.31
C ALA A 128 -0.59 -4.35 -2.95
N THR A 129 -0.98 -5.48 -3.54
CA THR A 129 -0.26 -6.76 -3.36
C THR A 129 1.19 -6.65 -3.82
N LEU A 130 1.39 -6.22 -5.06
CA LEU A 130 2.72 -6.16 -5.66
C LEU A 130 3.62 -5.12 -4.97
N PHE A 131 3.04 -4.00 -4.53
CA PHE A 131 3.72 -2.97 -3.76
C PHE A 131 4.21 -3.51 -2.41
N ALA A 132 3.34 -4.19 -1.65
CA ALA A 132 3.69 -4.78 -0.36
C ALA A 132 4.76 -5.89 -0.50
N VAL A 133 4.66 -6.73 -1.53
CA VAL A 133 5.70 -7.73 -1.85
C VAL A 133 7.04 -7.04 -2.11
N ARG A 134 7.07 -6.02 -2.96
CA ARG A 134 8.31 -5.27 -3.25
C ARG A 134 8.88 -4.59 -2.02
N ALA A 135 8.02 -4.00 -1.18
CA ALA A 135 8.45 -3.40 0.08
C ALA A 135 9.09 -4.44 1.01
N ALA A 136 8.54 -5.66 1.08
CA ALA A 136 9.15 -6.77 1.83
C ALA A 136 10.51 -7.17 1.26
N VAL A 137 10.66 -7.25 -0.07
CA VAL A 137 11.95 -7.53 -0.74
C VAL A 137 13.02 -6.49 -0.38
N PHE A 138 12.62 -5.22 -0.26
CA PHE A 138 13.50 -4.14 0.18
C PHE A 138 13.67 -4.03 1.69
N SER A 139 13.11 -4.97 2.48
CA SER A 139 13.15 -4.94 3.94
C SER A 139 12.60 -3.65 4.55
N ILE A 140 11.60 -3.05 3.89
CA ILE A 140 10.90 -1.86 4.41
C ILE A 140 9.99 -2.28 5.56
N ALA A 141 9.97 -1.50 6.64
CA ALA A 141 9.12 -1.77 7.78
C ALA A 141 7.63 -1.55 7.45
N PRO A 142 6.70 -2.29 8.07
CA PRO A 142 5.28 -2.23 7.69
C PRO A 142 4.63 -0.85 7.77
N ARG A 143 4.89 -0.11 8.84
CA ARG A 143 4.38 1.27 8.98
C ARG A 143 4.89 2.18 7.86
N THR A 144 6.15 2.03 7.46
CA THR A 144 6.76 2.78 6.36
C THR A 144 6.19 2.38 5.01
N THR A 145 5.91 1.09 4.80
CA THR A 145 5.25 0.59 3.59
C THR A 145 3.85 1.19 3.43
N VAL A 146 3.06 1.20 4.50
CA VAL A 146 1.73 1.83 4.51
C VAL A 146 1.82 3.33 4.21
N SER A 147 2.75 4.02 4.86
CA SER A 147 2.97 5.46 4.66
C SER A 147 3.38 5.78 3.21
N ALA A 148 4.28 4.98 2.64
CA ALA A 148 4.72 5.13 1.26
C ALA A 148 3.62 4.78 0.25
N TYR A 149 2.73 3.84 0.57
CA TYR A 149 1.56 3.55 -0.27
C TYR A 149 0.60 4.74 -0.31
N LEU A 150 0.29 5.35 0.85
CA LEU A 150 -0.54 6.56 0.90
C LEU A 150 0.06 7.69 0.08
N LEU A 151 1.37 7.96 0.23
CA LEU A 151 2.05 8.96 -0.57
C LEU A 151 2.01 8.62 -2.07
N GLN A 152 2.10 7.34 -2.44
CA GLN A 152 2.01 6.92 -3.82
C GLN A 152 0.62 7.22 -4.44
N GLU A 153 -0.47 7.04 -3.70
CA GLU A 153 -1.83 7.44 -4.16
C GLU A 153 -1.90 8.96 -4.40
N LEU A 154 -1.34 9.75 -3.47
CA LEU A 154 -1.34 11.23 -3.57
C LEU A 154 -0.50 11.73 -4.75
N VAL A 155 0.72 11.21 -4.94
CA VAL A 155 1.62 11.60 -6.04
C VAL A 155 1.03 11.28 -7.42
N CYS A 156 0.18 10.25 -7.52
CA CYS A 156 -0.47 9.89 -8.77
C CYS A 156 -1.60 10.84 -9.18
N GLU A 157 -2.20 11.55 -8.24
CA GLU A 157 -3.39 12.39 -8.46
C GLU A 157 -3.10 13.89 -8.29
N ILE A 158 -2.14 14.25 -7.43
CA ILE A 158 -1.85 15.63 -7.04
C ILE A 158 -0.45 15.99 -7.54
N PRO A 159 -0.28 17.07 -8.32
CA PRO A 159 1.04 17.50 -8.78
C PRO A 159 1.83 18.30 -7.74
N ASP A 160 1.14 18.95 -6.79
CA ASP A 160 1.71 19.86 -5.80
C ASP A 160 2.23 19.11 -4.55
N PRO A 161 3.55 19.11 -4.28
CA PRO A 161 4.13 18.42 -3.13
C PRO A 161 3.66 18.94 -1.76
N ASP A 162 3.34 20.23 -1.65
CA ASP A 162 2.94 20.81 -0.38
C ASP A 162 1.56 20.29 0.03
N HIS A 163 0.60 20.28 -0.91
CA HIS A 163 -0.71 19.64 -0.69
C HIS A 163 -0.62 18.11 -0.49
N GLN A 164 0.32 17.43 -1.16
CA GLN A 164 0.58 16.01 -0.89
C GLN A 164 1.00 15.80 0.58
N ALA A 165 1.89 16.65 1.11
CA ALA A 165 2.35 16.54 2.49
C ALA A 165 1.22 16.79 3.51
N GLU A 166 0.35 17.76 3.25
CA GLU A 166 -0.81 18.07 4.10
C GLU A 166 -1.80 16.89 4.17
N LEU A 167 -2.23 16.37 3.02
CA LEU A 167 -3.14 15.22 2.97
C LEU A 167 -2.50 13.94 3.49
N LEU A 168 -1.19 13.75 3.27
CA LEU A 168 -0.46 12.64 3.84
C LEU A 168 -0.50 12.69 5.37
N ALA A 169 -0.30 13.87 5.98
CA ALA A 169 -0.38 14.02 7.43
C ALA A 169 -1.77 13.60 7.98
N LEU A 170 -2.85 13.96 7.28
CA LEU A 170 -4.20 13.49 7.63
C LEU A 170 -4.33 11.97 7.54
N GLY A 171 -3.87 11.36 6.44
CA GLY A 171 -3.90 9.91 6.26
C GLY A 171 -3.03 9.15 7.27
N LEU A 172 -1.90 9.73 7.70
CA LEU A 172 -1.02 9.13 8.69
C LEU A 172 -1.60 9.16 10.11
N SER A 173 -2.39 10.18 10.46
CA SER A 173 -3.13 10.20 11.73
C SER A 173 -4.00 8.94 11.86
N GLU A 174 -4.74 8.63 10.80
CA GLU A 174 -5.62 7.47 10.71
C GLU A 174 -4.86 6.12 10.79
N VAL A 175 -3.68 6.04 10.15
CA VAL A 175 -2.79 4.86 10.25
C VAL A 175 -2.30 4.66 11.68
N ASN A 176 -1.96 5.75 12.37
CA ASN A 176 -1.44 5.68 13.74
C ASN A 176 -2.48 5.17 14.72
N ASP A 177 -3.75 5.56 14.54
CA ASP A 177 -4.85 5.08 15.36
C ASP A 177 -5.10 3.58 15.13
N PHE A 178 -5.04 3.09 13.89
CA PHE A 178 -5.13 1.65 13.60
C PHE A 178 -4.03 0.83 14.32
N PHE A 179 -2.77 1.27 14.24
CA PHE A 179 -1.68 0.58 14.90
C PHE A 179 -1.81 0.63 16.43
N ARG A 180 -2.30 1.73 17.00
CA ARG A 180 -2.56 1.87 18.44
C ARG A 180 -3.62 0.86 18.90
N GLN A 181 -4.77 0.83 18.24
CA GLN A 181 -5.86 -0.11 18.55
C GLN A 181 -5.44 -1.58 18.40
N SER A 182 -4.60 -1.88 17.39
CA SER A 182 -4.06 -3.23 17.17
C SER A 182 -3.15 -3.70 18.30
N VAL A 183 -2.42 -2.79 18.96
CA VAL A 183 -1.56 -3.10 20.10
C VAL A 183 -2.40 -3.31 21.37
N GLU A 184 -3.41 -2.47 21.59
CA GLU A 184 -4.35 -2.58 22.72
C GLU A 184 -5.09 -3.93 22.69
N THR A 185 -5.67 -4.27 21.54
CA THR A 185 -6.39 -5.55 21.34
C THR A 185 -5.50 -6.77 21.59
N LYS A 186 -4.23 -6.73 21.15
CA LYS A 186 -3.28 -7.82 21.41
C LYS A 186 -2.92 -7.94 22.89
N SER A 187 -2.82 -6.81 23.60
CA SER A 187 -2.48 -6.78 25.02
C SER A 187 -3.61 -7.35 25.88
N GLU A 188 -4.86 -7.04 25.53
CA GLU A 188 -6.06 -7.58 26.18
C GLU A 188 -6.22 -9.10 25.97
N ALA A 189 -5.96 -9.59 24.75
CA ALA A 189 -6.02 -11.02 24.44
C ALA A 189 -4.96 -11.86 25.16
N ILE A 190 -3.81 -11.26 25.50
CA ILE A 190 -2.75 -11.90 26.30
C ILE A 190 -3.11 -11.86 27.78
N GLY A 191 -3.70 -10.76 28.27
CA GLY A 191 -4.14 -10.61 29.66
C GLY A 191 -5.35 -11.47 30.04
N SER A 192 -6.20 -11.85 29.09
CA SER A 192 -7.36 -12.73 29.34
C SER A 192 -7.04 -14.23 29.31
N ASN A 193 -5.82 -14.61 28.91
CA ASN A 193 -5.35 -16.01 28.85
C ASN A 193 -4.29 -16.34 29.92
N ALA A 194 -4.09 -15.43 30.89
CA ALA A 194 -3.22 -15.59 32.05
C ALA A 194 -4.04 -15.72 33.33
#